data_AF-A0A7U6Y435-F1
#
_entry.id   AF-A0A7U6Y435-F1
#
_cell.length_a   1.000
_cell.length_b   1.000
_cell.length_c   1.000
_cell.angle_alpha   90.00
_cell.angle_beta   90.00
_cell.angle_gamma   90.00
#
_symmetry.space_group_name_H-M   'P 1'
#
loop_
_entity.id
_entity.type
_entity.pdbx_description
1 polymer ?
#
loop_
_entity_poly.entity_id
_entity_poly.type
_entity_poly.pdbx_seq_one_letter_code
_entity_poly.pdbx_strand_id
1 'polypeptide(L)' 'MTWIPIETAPQDGTRILVYDANPFEEYDRYAVVKWEDTIGTFENADGRSIWPTHWMPLPAPPSVPQASTD' A
#
# COMPACT_ATOMS: atom_id res chain seq x y z
N MET A 1 -4.24 -1.65 -15.02
CA MET A 1 -3.04 -1.64 -14.15
C MET A 1 -2.75 -3.06 -13.73
N THR A 2 -1.49 -3.39 -13.44
CA THR A 2 -1.03 -4.77 -13.22
C THR A 2 -0.25 -4.84 -11.92
N TRP A 3 -0.45 -5.90 -11.15
CA TRP A 3 0.33 -6.23 -9.96
C TRP A 3 1.78 -6.58 -10.34
N ILE A 4 2.75 -6.03 -9.61
CA ILE A 4 4.18 -6.18 -9.88
C ILE A 4 4.84 -6.82 -8.65
N PRO A 5 5.89 -7.68 -8.81
CA PRO A 5 6.62 -8.25 -7.68
C PRO A 5 7.12 -7.19 -6.68
N ILE A 6 7.03 -7.48 -5.39
CA ILE A 6 7.36 -6.52 -4.32
C ILE A 6 8.83 -6.11 -4.32
N GLU A 7 9.74 -6.92 -4.86
CA GLU A 7 11.18 -6.65 -4.93
C GLU A 7 11.51 -5.44 -5.82
N THR A 8 10.56 -5.01 -6.67
CA THR A 8 10.72 -3.82 -7.51
C THR A 8 9.99 -2.59 -6.95
N ALA A 9 9.38 -2.70 -5.77
CA ALA A 9 8.68 -1.59 -5.15
C ALA A 9 9.64 -0.49 -4.72
N PRO A 10 9.21 0.78 -4.78
CA PRO A 10 10.04 1.89 -4.34
C PRO A 10 10.30 1.82 -2.83
N GLN A 11 11.57 2.01 -2.46
CA GLN A 11 12.05 2.08 -1.07
C GLN A 11 12.41 3.52 -0.66
N ASP A 12 11.82 4.51 -1.31
CA ASP A 12 12.09 5.94 -1.12
C ASP A 12 10.97 6.65 -0.33
N GLY A 13 10.11 5.88 0.34
CA GLY A 13 8.92 6.38 1.03
C GLY A 13 7.71 6.66 0.13
N THR A 14 7.79 6.38 -1.18
CA THR A 14 6.63 6.43 -2.08
C THR A 14 5.52 5.51 -1.60
N ARG A 15 4.28 6.03 -1.61
CA ARG A 15 3.09 5.25 -1.23
C ARG A 15 2.63 4.36 -2.38
N ILE A 16 2.35 3.10 -2.06
CA ILE A 16 1.94 2.06 -3.00
C ILE A 16 0.70 1.32 -2.48
N LEU A 17 -0.05 0.71 -3.41
CA LEU A 17 -1.16 -0.19 -3.09
C LEU A 17 -0.62 -1.62 -2.99
N VAL A 18 -0.99 -2.34 -1.93
CA VAL A 18 -0.62 -3.74 -1.69
C VAL A 18 -1.83 -4.58 -1.31
N TYR A 19 -1.68 -5.91 -1.38
CA TYR A 19 -2.62 -6.86 -0.80
C TYR A 19 -1.96 -7.54 0.40
N ASP A 20 -2.52 -7.31 1.58
CA ASP A 20 -2.11 -7.89 2.86
C ASP A 20 -2.86 -9.21 3.05
N ALA A 21 -2.19 -10.32 2.70
CA ALA A 21 -2.67 -11.69 2.87
C ALA A 21 -2.02 -12.36 4.09
N ASN A 22 -1.85 -11.60 5.18
CA ASN A 22 -1.19 -12.11 6.37
C ASN A 22 -2.01 -13.25 7.00
N PRO A 23 -1.47 -14.48 7.11
CA PRO A 23 -2.23 -15.64 7.63
C PRO A 23 -2.57 -15.54 9.12
N PHE A 24 -2.00 -14.56 9.84
CA PHE A 24 -2.30 -14.28 11.23
C PHE A 24 -3.42 -13.24 11.41
N GLU A 25 -3.94 -12.68 10.32
CA GLU A 25 -5.09 -11.77 10.34
C GLU A 25 -6.38 -12.49 10.01
N GLU A 26 -7.48 -11.94 10.53
CA GLU A 26 -8.82 -12.47 10.30
C GLU A 26 -9.30 -12.24 8.86
N TYR A 27 -8.76 -11.22 8.17
CA TYR A 27 -9.19 -10.85 6.83
C TYR A 27 -8.02 -10.38 5.96
N ASP A 28 -8.00 -10.88 4.72
CA ASP A 28 -7.20 -10.29 3.67
C ASP A 28 -7.73 -8.89 3.31
N ARG A 29 -6.83 -7.97 2.97
CA ARG A 29 -7.22 -6.59 2.62
C ARG A 29 -6.27 -5.92 1.65
N TYR A 30 -6.80 -4.97 0.89
CA TYR A 30 -5.97 -3.98 0.23
C TYR A 30 -5.50 -2.93 1.23
N ALA A 31 -4.24 -2.53 1.15
CA ALA A 31 -3.66 -1.51 2.01
C ALA A 31 -2.81 -0.53 1.21
N VAL A 32 -2.74 0.72 1.68
CA VAL A 32 -1.75 1.69 1.23
C VAL A 32 -0.59 1.66 2.21
N VAL A 33 0.62 1.44 1.70
CA VAL A 33 1.85 1.35 2.50
C VAL A 33 2.94 2.23 1.90
N LYS A 34 3.96 2.53 2.70
CA LYS A 34 5.23 3.13 2.27
C LYS A 34 6.39 2.34 2.86
N TRP A 35 7.57 2.44 2.25
CA TRP A 35 8.79 1.95 2.87
C TRP A 35 9.16 2.80 4.10
N GLU A 36 9.52 2.14 5.20
CA GLU A 36 9.99 2.76 6.44
C GLU A 36 11.44 2.34 6.70
N ASP A 37 12.36 3.27 6.49
CA ASP A 37 13.80 3.04 6.54
C ASP A 37 14.30 2.61 7.91
N THR A 38 13.66 3.08 8.99
CA THR A 38 14.12 2.84 10.36
C THR A 38 14.07 1.36 10.74
N ILE A 39 13.10 0.63 10.19
CA ILE A 39 12.85 -0.79 10.48
C ILE A 39 12.99 -1.69 9.24
N GLY A 40 13.23 -1.11 8.05
CA GLY A 40 13.50 -1.86 6.82
C GLY A 40 12.30 -2.68 6.34
N THR A 41 11.09 -2.11 6.39
CA THR A 41 9.86 -2.80 5.98
C THR A 41 8.83 -1.86 5.37
N PHE A 42 7.74 -2.42 4.83
CA PHE A 42 6.59 -1.63 4.42
C PHE A 42 5.62 -1.42 5.58
N GLU A 43 5.22 -0.17 5.80
CA GLU A 43 4.35 0.23 6.90
C GLU A 43 3.08 0.89 6.37
N ASN A 44 1.93 0.57 6.95
CA ASN A 44 0.66 1.24 6.66
C ASN A 44 0.50 2.54 7.49
N ALA A 45 -0.61 3.25 7.30
CA ALA A 45 -0.88 4.49 8.04
C ALA A 45 -1.04 4.32 9.56
N ASP A 46 -1.29 3.10 10.04
CA ASP A 46 -1.46 2.79 11.46
C ASP A 46 -0.13 2.42 12.16
N GLY A 47 1.00 2.51 11.46
CA GLY A 47 2.30 2.12 12.01
C GLY A 47 2.56 0.61 11.98
N ARG A 48 1.77 -0.14 11.20
CA ARG A 48 1.86 -1.60 11.16
C ARG A 48 2.70 -2.07 9.98
N SER A 49 3.65 -2.95 10.26
CA SER A 49 4.45 -3.65 9.25
C SER A 49 3.59 -4.63 8.44
N ILE A 50 3.79 -4.64 7.13
CA ILE A 50 3.13 -5.49 6.15
C ILE A 50 4.20 -6.18 5.30
N TRP A 51 3.97 -7.46 4.99
CA TRP A 51 4.87 -8.26 4.14
C TRP A 51 4.16 -8.67 2.86
N PRO A 52 3.89 -7.72 1.95
CA PRO A 52 3.17 -8.02 0.72
C PRO A 52 4.09 -8.74 -0.28
N THR A 53 3.49 -9.51 -1.19
CA THR A 53 4.23 -10.17 -2.28
C THR A 53 4.20 -9.37 -3.59
N HIS A 54 3.22 -8.48 -3.74
CA HIS A 54 3.02 -7.68 -4.94
C HIS A 54 2.52 -6.28 -4.61
N TRP A 55 2.74 -5.33 -5.53
CA TRP A 55 2.30 -3.95 -5.39
C TRP A 55 1.74 -3.37 -6.70
N MET A 56 1.07 -2.23 -6.57
CA MET A 56 0.67 -1.34 -7.66
C MET A 56 0.93 0.12 -7.28
N PRO A 57 1.24 1.01 -8.25
CA PRO A 57 1.24 2.44 -7.98
C PRO A 57 -0.15 2.90 -7.56
N LEU A 58 -0.24 3.93 -6.71
CA LEU A 58 -1.52 4.55 -6.43
C LEU A 58 -2.10 5.18 -7.71
N PRO A 59 -3.41 5.05 -7.96
CA PRO A 59 -4.05 5.79 -9.04
C PRO A 59 -3.89 7.29 -8.79
N ALA A 60 -3.83 8.08 -9.87
CA ALA A 60 -3.88 9.52 -9.74
C ALA A 60 -5.17 9.93 -8.98
N PRO A 61 -5.10 10.92 -8.07
CA PRO A 61 -6.30 11.47 -7.45
C PRO A 61 -7.33 11.88 -8.51
N PRO A 62 -8.63 11.73 -8.25
CA PRO A 62 -9.66 12.19 -9.17
C PRO A 62 -9.52 13.69 -9.43
N SER A 63 -9.68 14.11 -10.69
CA SER A 63 -9.46 15.49 -11.13
C SER A 63 -10.56 16.47 -10.68
N VAL A 64 -11.69 15.95 -10.20
CA VAL A 64 -12.81 16.73 -9.67
C VAL A 64 -12.96 16.34 -8.20
N PRO A 65 -12.93 17.29 -7.26
CA PRO A 65 -13.37 17.02 -5.90
C PRO A 65 -14.79 16.48 -6.00
N GLN A 66 -15.04 15.26 -5.52
CA GLN A 66 -16.41 14.76 -5.41
C GLN A 66 -17.18 15.81 -4.60
N ALA A 67 -18.08 16.54 -5.24
CA ALA A 67 -18.98 17.41 -4.52
C ALA A 67 -19.76 16.49 -3.58
N SER A 68 -19.53 16.62 -2.28
CA SER A 68 -20.35 16.00 -1.25
C SER A 68 -21.78 16.41 -1.57
N THR A 69 -22.56 15.51 -2.15
CA THR A 69 -23.99 15.73 -2.29
C THR A 69 -24.56 15.22 -0.97
N ASP A 70 -24.78 16.17 -0.06
CA ASP A 70 -25.66 15.98 1.11
C ASP A 70 -27.07 15.58 0.66
#